data_AF-A0A960K8F0-F1
#
_entry.id   AF-A0A960K8F0-F1
#
_cell.length_a   1.000
_cell.length_b   1.000
_cell.length_c   1.000
_cell.angle_alpha   90.00
_cell.angle_beta   90.00
_cell.angle_gamma   90.00
#
_symmetry.space_group_name_H-M   'P 1'
#
loop_
_entity.id
_entity.type
_entity.pdbx_description
1 polymer ?
#
loop_
_entity_poly.entity_id
_entity_poly.type
_entity_poly.pdbx_seq_one_letter_code
_entity_poly.pdbx_strand_id
1 'polypeptide(L)'
;MRVAPDPAIGGTRSTQRWVCDSSTHVDESGCGRYRSEVVDIEASARKHGVTDDDMLHALRNHWHAFETNDSAVTMYIGPAMNAEPLEVGVVDDEEGTAVIHAMPARPKFLEGWWTP
;
A
#
# COMPACT_ATOMS: atom_id res chain seq x y z
N MET A 1 13.99 47.21 14.74
CA MET A 1 13.63 45.93 14.09
C MET A 1 14.43 44.83 14.78
N ARG A 2 13.78 44.00 15.61
CA ARG A 2 14.42 42.95 16.43
C ARG A 2 13.91 41.58 15.97
N VAL A 3 14.80 40.60 16.01
CA VAL A 3 14.62 39.20 15.59
C VAL A 3 14.16 38.32 16.76
N ALA A 4 13.29 37.33 16.43
CA ALA A 4 12.95 36.05 17.09
C ALA A 4 12.20 36.07 18.46
N PRO A 5 11.60 34.95 18.95
CA PRO A 5 11.44 33.58 18.39
C PRO A 5 10.00 32.99 18.41
N ASP A 6 9.88 31.77 17.88
CA ASP A 6 8.75 30.81 17.86
C ASP A 6 8.20 30.44 19.26
N PRO A 7 6.92 30.01 19.37
CA PRO A 7 6.65 28.77 20.12
C PRO A 7 5.58 27.85 19.50
N ALA A 8 6.04 26.64 19.19
CA ALA A 8 5.57 25.36 19.74
C ALA A 8 4.06 24.99 19.75
N ILE A 9 3.79 23.89 19.04
CA ILE A 9 3.08 22.68 19.47
C ILE A 9 1.60 22.82 19.87
N GLY A 10 0.74 22.26 19.02
CA GLY A 10 -0.63 21.85 19.36
C GLY A 10 -1.11 20.76 18.40
N GLY A 11 -0.89 19.50 18.78
CA GLY A 11 -1.41 18.36 18.04
C GLY A 11 -2.93 18.26 18.10
N THR A 12 -3.54 17.61 17.12
CA THR A 12 -4.18 16.30 17.28
C THR A 12 -5.10 15.98 16.08
N ARG A 13 -5.08 14.69 15.69
CA ARG A 13 -6.06 13.99 14.84
C ARG A 13 -6.10 14.43 13.37
N SER A 14 -5.11 13.95 12.61
CA SER A 14 -5.28 13.81 11.16
C SER A 14 -6.10 12.55 10.90
N THR A 15 -7.42 12.70 10.78
CA THR A 15 -8.26 11.77 10.03
C THR A 15 -7.77 11.82 8.58
N GLN A 16 -6.85 10.92 8.22
CA GLN A 16 -6.40 10.77 6.84
C GLN A 16 -7.55 10.16 6.04
N ARG A 17 -8.37 11.06 5.50
CA ARG A 17 -9.35 10.79 4.47
C ARG A 17 -8.56 10.66 3.17
N TRP A 18 -8.29 9.42 2.78
CA TRP A 18 -7.65 9.09 1.51
C TRP A 18 -8.64 9.40 0.38
N VAL A 19 -8.31 10.40 -0.43
CA VAL A 19 -9.01 10.68 -1.68
C VAL A 19 -8.09 10.20 -2.79
N CYS A 20 -8.52 9.18 -3.51
CA CYS A 20 -7.88 8.71 -4.73
C CYS A 20 -8.21 9.73 -5.83
N ASP A 21 -7.36 10.74 -6.06
CA ASP A 21 -7.48 11.59 -7.23
C ASP A 21 -6.71 10.96 -8.39
N SER A 22 -7.46 10.36 -9.30
CA SER A 22 -6.97 9.89 -10.58
C SER A 22 -6.73 11.09 -11.49
N SER A 23 -5.52 11.67 -11.47
CA SER A 23 -5.18 12.68 -12.46
C SER A 23 -3.72 12.63 -12.87
N THR A 24 -3.52 12.43 -14.18
CA THR A 24 -2.23 12.46 -14.86
C THR A 24 -1.69 13.88 -14.89
N HIS A 25 -1.03 14.30 -13.81
CA HIS A 25 -0.14 15.46 -13.85
C HIS A 25 1.09 15.17 -13.00
N VAL A 26 2.24 15.13 -13.66
CA VAL A 26 3.55 14.99 -13.01
C VAL A 26 3.92 16.34 -12.37
N ASP A 27 3.41 16.60 -11.18
CA ASP A 27 3.98 17.63 -10.30
C ASP A 27 4.73 16.94 -9.16
N GLU A 28 6.05 17.10 -9.17
CA GLU A 28 6.94 16.61 -8.13
C GLU A 28 6.78 17.43 -6.86
N SER A 29 5.79 17.08 -6.03
CA SER A 29 5.74 17.48 -4.62
C SER A 29 4.77 16.60 -3.82
N GLY A 30 5.33 15.60 -3.13
CA GLY A 30 4.81 15.19 -1.81
C GLY A 30 3.55 14.33 -1.76
N CYS A 31 3.36 13.38 -2.67
CA CYS A 31 2.65 12.12 -2.39
C CYS A 31 3.13 11.06 -3.40
N GLY A 32 4.41 10.73 -3.25
CA GLY A 32 5.12 9.73 -4.02
C GLY A 32 6.45 9.60 -3.29
N ARG A 33 7.01 8.42 -3.11
CA ARG A 33 7.04 7.32 -4.05
C ARG A 33 7.32 6.10 -3.17
N TYR A 34 6.64 4.97 -3.37
CA TYR A 34 7.44 3.75 -3.40
C TYR A 34 8.49 4.08 -4.45
N ARG A 35 9.70 4.40 -4.00
CA ARG A 35 10.80 4.71 -4.90
C ARG A 35 10.78 3.54 -5.89
N SER A 36 11.26 3.74 -7.09
CA SER A 36 11.54 2.62 -8.00
C SER A 36 12.62 1.66 -7.44
N GLU A 37 12.70 1.50 -6.11
CA GLU A 37 13.21 0.36 -5.37
C GLU A 37 12.53 -0.86 -5.95
N VAL A 38 13.38 -1.77 -6.41
CA VAL A 38 13.01 -3.08 -6.88
C VAL A 38 12.24 -3.74 -5.75
N VAL A 39 10.94 -3.98 -5.95
CA VAL A 39 10.16 -4.77 -5.01
C VAL A 39 10.54 -6.22 -5.27
N ASP A 40 11.16 -6.86 -4.29
CA ASP A 40 11.53 -8.26 -4.40
C ASP A 40 10.27 -9.13 -4.27
N ILE A 41 10.09 -10.07 -5.20
CA ILE A 41 8.96 -10.99 -5.18
C ILE A 41 9.49 -12.36 -4.81
N GLU A 42 9.13 -12.81 -3.61
CA GLU A 42 9.57 -14.10 -3.09
C GLU A 42 8.93 -15.26 -3.85
N ALA A 43 9.62 -16.40 -3.86
CA ALA A 43 9.08 -17.62 -4.45
C ALA A 43 7.79 -18.08 -3.76
N SER A 44 7.59 -17.71 -2.49
CA SER A 44 6.36 -17.98 -1.74
C SER A 44 5.15 -17.23 -2.28
N ALA A 45 5.31 -16.01 -2.78
CA ALA A 45 4.21 -15.19 -3.29
C ALA A 45 3.56 -15.81 -4.53
N ARG A 46 4.35 -16.50 -5.36
CA ARG A 46 3.90 -17.13 -6.61
C ARG A 46 3.16 -18.46 -6.39
N LYS A 47 3.13 -18.99 -5.17
CA LYS A 47 2.56 -20.32 -4.87
C LYS A 47 1.07 -20.44 -5.19
N HIS A 48 0.34 -19.32 -5.21
CA HIS A 48 -1.10 -19.30 -5.45
C HIS A 48 -1.48 -18.92 -6.90
N GLY A 49 -0.50 -18.89 -7.82
CA GLY A 49 -0.77 -18.67 -9.25
C GLY A 49 -1.10 -17.22 -9.60
N VAL A 50 -0.83 -16.27 -8.71
CA VAL A 50 -0.89 -14.83 -9.01
C VAL A 50 0.38 -14.44 -9.78
N THR A 51 0.23 -13.66 -10.85
CA THR A 51 1.36 -13.20 -11.64
C THR A 51 2.08 -12.04 -10.96
N ASP A 52 3.38 -11.89 -11.19
CA ASP A 52 4.18 -10.80 -10.64
C ASP A 52 3.57 -9.43 -11.01
N ASP A 53 3.07 -9.28 -12.25
CA ASP A 53 2.40 -8.05 -12.71
C ASP A 53 1.11 -7.76 -11.93
N ASP A 54 0.30 -8.78 -11.64
CA ASP A 54 -0.92 -8.61 -10.84
C ASP A 54 -0.60 -8.25 -9.39
N MET A 55 0.45 -8.85 -8.80
CA MET A 55 0.90 -8.49 -7.44
C MET A 55 1.33 -7.02 -7.38
N LEU A 56 2.16 -6.59 -8.34
CA LEU A 56 2.64 -5.22 -8.41
C LEU A 56 1.50 -4.24 -8.71
N HIS A 57 0.54 -4.63 -9.55
CA HIS A 57 -0.62 -3.82 -9.85
C HIS A 57 -1.50 -3.62 -8.60
N ALA A 58 -1.81 -4.71 -7.89
CA ALA A 58 -2.59 -4.68 -6.66
C ALA A 58 -1.90 -3.88 -5.56
N LEU A 59 -0.58 -4.00 -5.41
CA LEU A 59 0.19 -3.22 -4.44
C LEU A 59 0.18 -1.72 -4.76
N ARG A 60 0.40 -1.35 -6.04
CA ARG A 60 0.42 0.05 -6.49
C ARG A 60 -0.95 0.72 -6.45
N ASN A 61 -2.03 -0.04 -6.65
CA ASN A 61 -3.40 0.45 -6.74
C ASN A 61 -4.29 -0.09 -5.60
N HIS A 62 -3.70 -0.37 -4.44
CA HIS A 62 -4.43 -0.95 -3.33
C HIS A 62 -5.56 -0.02 -2.85
N TRP A 63 -6.66 -0.64 -2.44
CA TRP A 63 -7.81 0.03 -1.85
C TRP A 63 -7.65 0.17 -0.33
N HIS A 64 -7.09 -0.86 0.31
CA HIS A 64 -6.89 -0.89 1.75
C HIS A 64 -5.57 -1.56 2.11
N ALA A 65 -5.00 -1.12 3.23
CA ALA A 65 -3.86 -1.74 3.89
C ALA A 65 -4.27 -2.12 5.31
N PHE A 66 -3.85 -3.30 5.75
CA PHE A 66 -4.12 -3.86 7.06
C PHE A 66 -2.81 -4.23 7.73
N GLU A 67 -2.57 -3.68 8.91
CA GLU A 67 -1.46 -4.10 9.77
C GLU A 67 -1.72 -5.52 10.27
N THR A 68 -0.66 -6.33 10.36
CA THR A 68 -0.76 -7.67 10.92
C THR A 68 -0.26 -7.71 12.36
N ASN A 69 -0.23 -8.90 12.97
CA ASN A 69 0.38 -9.08 14.29
C ASN A 69 1.90 -8.83 14.25
N ASP A 70 2.51 -8.92 13.07
CA ASP A 70 3.90 -8.56 12.83
C ASP A 70 3.95 -7.14 12.25
N SER A 71 4.65 -6.23 12.94
CA SER A 71 4.77 -4.84 12.51
C SER A 71 5.56 -4.67 11.21
N ALA A 72 6.38 -5.67 10.84
CA ALA A 72 7.10 -5.65 9.57
C ALA A 72 6.21 -6.09 8.40
N VAL A 73 5.07 -6.74 8.66
CA VAL A 73 4.20 -7.29 7.61
C VAL A 73 2.91 -6.47 7.49
N THR A 74 2.66 -5.97 6.29
CA THR A 74 1.42 -5.28 5.92
C THR A 74 0.68 -6.06 4.84
N MET A 75 -0.63 -6.22 5.02
CA MET A 75 -1.53 -6.83 4.04
C MET A 75 -2.21 -5.75 3.21
N TYR A 76 -1.91 -5.70 1.92
CA TYR A 76 -2.56 -4.82 0.96
C TYR A 76 -3.68 -5.55 0.22
N ILE A 77 -4.84 -4.92 0.09
CA ILE A 77 -5.96 -5.41 -0.71
C ILE A 77 -6.13 -4.48 -1.89
N GLY A 78 -6.01 -5.02 -3.10
CA GLY A 78 -6.07 -4.24 -4.33
C GLY A 78 -6.55 -5.07 -5.52
N PRO A 79 -6.87 -4.43 -6.65
CA PRO A 79 -7.27 -5.12 -7.86
C PRO A 79 -6.06 -5.76 -8.55
N ALA A 80 -6.26 -6.92 -9.16
CA ALA A 80 -5.42 -7.43 -10.25
C ALA A 80 -5.65 -6.62 -11.54
N MET A 81 -4.87 -6.89 -12.58
CA MET A 81 -5.03 -6.23 -13.88
C MET A 81 -6.42 -6.48 -14.51
N ASN A 82 -7.08 -7.57 -14.14
CA ASN A 82 -8.45 -7.92 -14.54
C ASN A 82 -9.53 -7.38 -13.58
N ALA A 83 -9.16 -6.53 -12.62
CA ALA A 83 -10.01 -5.99 -11.55
C ALA A 83 -10.51 -7.00 -10.51
N GLU A 84 -10.05 -8.25 -10.54
CA GLU A 84 -10.33 -9.20 -9.45
C GLU A 84 -9.59 -8.79 -8.18
N PRO A 85 -10.22 -8.88 -7.00
CA PRO A 85 -9.59 -8.46 -5.76
C PRO A 85 -8.51 -9.46 -5.33
N LEU A 86 -7.32 -8.94 -5.04
CA LEU A 86 -6.17 -9.68 -4.52
C LEU A 86 -5.79 -9.19 -3.13
N GLU A 87 -5.33 -10.13 -2.31
CA GLU A 87 -4.58 -9.85 -1.08
C GLU A 87 -3.08 -10.06 -1.35
N VAL A 88 -2.27 -9.07 -0.99
CA VAL A 88 -0.81 -9.05 -1.17
C VAL A 88 -0.16 -8.75 0.18
N GLY A 89 0.61 -9.71 0.71
CA GLY A 89 1.38 -9.55 1.93
C GLY A 89 2.79 -9.06 1.61
N VAL A 90 3.15 -7.93 2.21
CA VAL A 90 4.43 -7.25 1.99
C VAL A 90 5.17 -7.11 3.30
N VAL A 91 6.46 -7.40 3.28
CA VAL A 91 7.41 -7.10 4.36
C VAL A 91 8.14 -5.82 4.00
N ASP A 92 8.25 -4.91 4.96
CA ASP A 92 9.09 -3.72 4.86
C ASP A 92 10.09 -3.72 6.02
N ASP A 93 11.39 -3.79 5.69
CA ASP A 93 12.49 -3.84 6.65
C ASP A 93 13.68 -2.97 6.21
N GLU A 94 14.82 -3.10 6.91
CA GLU A 94 16.04 -2.33 6.60
C GLU A 94 16.70 -2.75 5.27
N GLU A 95 16.40 -3.94 4.75
CA GLU A 95 16.93 -4.49 3.49
C GLU A 95 16.07 -4.08 2.29
N GLY A 96 14.76 -3.89 2.50
CA GLY A 96 13.87 -3.28 1.53
C GLY A 96 12.41 -3.73 1.66
N THR A 97 11.68 -3.65 0.54
CA THR A 97 10.28 -4.06 0.47
C THR A 97 10.15 -5.34 -0.35
N ALA A 98 9.60 -6.40 0.26
CA ALA A 98 9.43 -7.70 -0.38
C ALA A 98 7.99 -8.21 -0.33
N VAL A 99 7.47 -8.69 -1.47
CA VAL A 99 6.19 -9.39 -1.54
C VAL A 99 6.41 -10.85 -1.15
N ILE A 100 5.87 -11.24 -0.01
CA ILE A 100 6.03 -12.59 0.54
C ILE A 100 4.82 -13.49 0.27
N HIS A 101 3.67 -12.90 -0.04
CA HIS A 101 2.39 -13.60 -0.19
C HIS A 101 1.49 -12.88 -1.20
N ALA A 102 0.81 -13.62 -2.07
CA ALA A 102 -0.25 -13.09 -2.90
C ALA A 102 -1.30 -14.17 -3.18
N MET A 103 -2.59 -13.83 -3.09
CA MET A 103 -3.69 -14.72 -3.48
C MET A 103 -4.98 -13.92 -3.73
N PRO A 104 -6.05 -14.53 -4.29
CA PRO A 104 -7.36 -13.90 -4.32
C PRO A 104 -7.81 -13.46 -2.93
N ALA A 105 -8.32 -12.22 -2.84
CA ALA A 105 -8.68 -11.62 -1.57
C ALA A 105 -9.75 -12.44 -0.85
N ARG A 106 -9.47 -12.79 0.41
CA ARG A 106 -10.43 -13.54 1.22
C ARG A 106 -11.66 -12.69 1.55
N PRO A 107 -12.87 -13.30 1.68
CA PRO A 107 -14.10 -12.56 1.95
C PRO A 107 -14.03 -11.63 3.16
N LYS A 108 -13.29 -12.02 4.22
CA LYS A 108 -13.11 -11.21 5.43
C LYS A 108 -12.53 -9.80 5.18
N PHE A 109 -11.81 -9.62 4.07
CA PHE A 109 -11.21 -8.34 3.70
C PHE A 109 -12.12 -7.50 2.79
N LEU A 110 -13.15 -8.12 2.22
CA LEU A 110 -14.09 -7.52 1.26
C LEU A 110 -15.45 -7.24 1.89
N GLU A 111 -15.75 -7.91 3.00
CA GLU A 111 -17.02 -7.80 3.70
C GLU A 111 -17.33 -6.36 4.12
N GLY A 112 -18.53 -5.91 3.75
CA GLY A 112 -19.08 -4.61 4.18
C GLY A 112 -18.77 -3.42 3.26
N TRP A 113 -17.95 -3.57 2.22
CA TRP A 113 -17.62 -2.45 1.33
C TRP A 113 -17.40 -2.84 -0.14
N TRP A 114 -16.96 -4.06 -0.43
CA TRP A 114 -16.76 -4.53 -1.80
C TRP A 114 -17.93 -5.40 -2.26
N THR A 115 -18.50 -5.07 -3.43
CA THR A 115 -19.53 -5.86 -4.11
C THR A 115 -19.08 -6.03 -5.57
N PRO A 116 -19.04 -7.25 -6.12
CA PRO A 116 -18.63 -7.49 -7.50
C PRO A 116 -19.61 -6.92 -8.54
#